data_AF-A0A959CJH4-F1
#
_entry.id   AF-A0A959CJH4-F1
#
_cell.length_a   1.000
_cell.length_b   1.000
_cell.length_c   1.000
_cell.angle_alpha   90.00
_cell.angle_beta   90.00
_cell.angle_gamma   90.00
#
_symmetry.space_group_name_H-M   'P 1'
#
loop_
_entity.id
_entity.type
_entity.pdbx_description
1 polymer ?
#
loop_
_entity_poly.entity_id
_entity_poly.type
_entity_poly.pdbx_seq_one_letter_code
_entity_poly.pdbx_strand_id
1 'polypeptide(L)'
;MDGQAWSTDKDGIIAALLAGEITARTGKDPGEIYREFTREFGEPAYGRIDAPATAAQKAKLKKLSPDQVTSAELAGEKIEAILTEAPGNGAPIGGLKAVTANGWFAARPSGTEDIYKIYAESFKGEAHLRQLQAEAQELVDRVIG
;
A
#
# COMPACT_ATOMS: atom_id res chain seq x y z
N MET A 1 -18.07 16.45 -20.52
CA MET A 1 -16.72 16.28 -21.11
C MET A 1 -16.80 15.21 -22.18
N ASP A 2 -15.96 15.29 -23.20
CA ASP A 2 -15.91 14.37 -24.36
C ASP A 2 -15.01 13.14 -24.15
N GLY A 3 -14.42 13.00 -22.95
CA GLY A 3 -13.61 11.84 -22.56
C GLY A 3 -12.19 11.85 -23.09
N GLN A 4 -11.72 12.95 -23.71
CA GLN A 4 -10.34 13.08 -24.17
C GLN A 4 -9.37 13.37 -23.02
N ALA A 5 -8.09 13.06 -23.23
CA ALA A 5 -7.05 13.34 -22.24
C ALA A 5 -6.78 14.85 -22.15
N TRP A 6 -6.86 15.40 -20.93
CA TRP A 6 -6.40 16.75 -20.63
C TRP A 6 -4.87 16.81 -20.51
N SER A 7 -4.32 15.93 -19.66
CA SER A 7 -2.89 15.73 -19.44
C SER A 7 -2.64 14.24 -19.21
N THR A 8 -1.50 13.74 -19.71
CA THR A 8 -1.02 12.38 -19.44
C THR A 8 0.04 12.32 -18.35
N ASP A 9 0.49 13.47 -17.85
CA ASP A 9 1.27 13.58 -16.61
C ASP A 9 0.36 14.05 -15.46
N LYS A 10 0.82 13.92 -14.22
CA LYS A 10 0.11 14.41 -13.04
C LYS A 10 0.00 15.93 -13.09
N ASP A 11 -1.23 16.43 -13.04
CA ASP A 11 -1.52 17.86 -13.03
C ASP A 11 -2.14 18.24 -11.67
N GLY A 12 -1.36 18.96 -10.86
CA GLY A 12 -1.80 19.43 -9.54
C GLY A 12 -2.78 20.59 -9.59
N ILE A 13 -2.81 21.34 -10.69
CA ILE A 13 -3.72 22.49 -10.86
C ILE A 13 -5.14 21.98 -11.03
N ILE A 14 -5.36 20.99 -11.89
CA ILE A 14 -6.70 20.40 -12.07
C ILE A 14 -7.17 19.68 -10.81
N ALA A 15 -6.29 19.03 -10.04
CA ALA A 15 -6.66 18.39 -8.78
C ALA A 15 -7.12 19.43 -7.73
N ALA A 16 -6.45 20.58 -7.67
CA ALA A 16 -6.84 21.68 -6.78
C ALA A 16 -8.17 22.33 -7.22
N LEU A 17 -8.36 22.56 -8.52
CA LEU A 17 -9.61 23.09 -9.07
C LEU A 17 -10.77 22.11 -8.87
N LEU A 18 -10.52 20.81 -8.98
CA LEU A 18 -11.52 19.77 -8.70
C LEU A 18 -11.96 19.79 -7.23
N ALA A 19 -11.06 20.00 -6.28
CA ALA A 19 -11.43 20.19 -4.86
C ALA A 19 -12.35 21.40 -4.67
N GLY A 20 -12.08 22.51 -5.38
CA GLY A 20 -12.94 23.69 -5.42
C GLY A 20 -14.31 23.38 -6.05
N GLU A 21 -14.34 22.64 -7.15
CA GLU A 21 -15.59 22.21 -7.81
C GLU A 21 -16.43 21.32 -6.90
N ILE A 22 -15.83 20.29 -6.26
CA ILE A 22 -16.50 19.43 -5.29
C ILE A 22 -17.15 20.28 -4.20
N THR A 23 -16.40 21.24 -3.65
CA THR A 23 -16.91 22.14 -2.61
C THR A 23 -18.08 22.99 -3.13
N ALA A 24 -17.92 23.61 -4.29
CA ALA A 24 -18.95 24.47 -4.88
C ALA A 24 -20.23 23.70 -5.27
N ARG A 25 -20.11 22.42 -5.67
CA ARG A 25 -21.22 21.59 -6.15
C ARG A 25 -21.95 20.86 -5.04
N THR A 26 -21.23 20.43 -4.01
CA THR A 26 -21.79 19.61 -2.92
C THR A 26 -22.06 20.42 -1.64
N GLY A 27 -21.44 21.60 -1.51
CA GLY A 27 -21.47 22.40 -0.28
C GLY A 27 -20.58 21.83 0.84
N LYS A 28 -19.76 20.81 0.54
CA LYS A 28 -18.87 20.14 1.49
C LYS A 28 -17.44 20.15 0.99
N ASP A 29 -16.48 20.42 1.87
CA ASP A 29 -15.08 20.27 1.51
C ASP A 29 -14.71 18.78 1.32
N PRO A 30 -13.69 18.43 0.51
CA PRO A 30 -13.32 17.02 0.29
C PRO A 30 -13.00 16.22 1.56
N GLY A 31 -12.53 16.88 2.63
CA GLY A 31 -12.28 16.25 3.92
C GLY A 31 -13.57 15.88 4.67
N GLU A 32 -14.65 16.65 4.52
CA GLU A 32 -15.98 16.26 5.02
C GLU A 32 -16.50 15.01 4.34
N ILE A 33 -16.35 14.95 3.01
CA ILE A 33 -16.73 13.78 2.21
C ILE A 33 -15.87 12.57 2.57
N TYR A 34 -14.56 12.75 2.77
CA TYR A 34 -13.70 11.68 3.26
C TYR A 34 -14.18 11.12 4.61
N ARG A 35 -14.57 12.00 5.55
CA ARG A 35 -15.16 11.57 6.83
C ARG A 35 -16.48 10.82 6.69
N GLU A 36 -17.24 11.06 5.62
CA GLU A 36 -18.44 10.27 5.29
C GLU A 36 -18.05 8.86 4.86
N PHE A 37 -17.05 8.72 3.99
CA PHE A 37 -16.54 7.42 3.58
C PHE A 37 -15.94 6.64 4.73
N THR A 38 -15.19 7.27 5.64
CA THR A 38 -14.62 6.54 6.79
C THR A 38 -15.70 6.08 7.77
N ARG A 39 -16.85 6.78 7.84
CA ARG A 39 -18.01 6.29 8.61
C ARG A 39 -18.70 5.10 7.95
N GLU A 40 -18.76 5.06 6.63
CA GLU A 40 -19.43 3.99 5.88
C GLU A 40 -18.57 2.74 5.73
N PHE A 41 -17.29 2.92 5.42
CA PHE A 41 -16.37 1.85 5.02
C PHE A 41 -15.28 1.53 6.06
N GLY A 42 -15.23 2.30 7.15
CA GLY A 42 -14.18 2.20 8.17
C GLY A 42 -13.02 3.18 7.93
N GLU A 43 -12.38 3.60 9.02
CA GLU A 43 -11.26 4.53 8.98
C GLU A 43 -9.93 3.78 8.87
N PRO A 44 -9.14 3.98 7.79
CA PRO A 44 -7.85 3.33 7.66
C PRO A 44 -6.77 4.05 8.47
N ALA A 45 -5.95 3.28 9.18
CA ALA A 45 -4.65 3.69 9.69
C ALA A 45 -3.58 3.28 8.65
N TYR A 46 -2.82 4.25 8.15
CA TYR A 46 -1.78 4.03 7.15
C TYR A 46 -0.41 4.43 7.69
N GLY A 47 0.62 3.64 7.39
CA GLY A 47 1.98 3.96 7.78
C GLY A 47 3.04 3.35 6.88
N ARG A 48 4.22 3.97 6.88
CA ARG A 48 5.42 3.44 6.23
C ARG A 48 6.54 3.26 7.23
N ILE A 49 7.21 2.13 7.18
CA ILE A 49 8.48 1.91 7.87
C ILE A 49 9.57 1.55 6.87
N ASP A 50 10.81 1.81 7.26
CA ASP A 50 11.99 1.53 6.47
C ASP A 50 12.85 0.52 7.27
N ALA A 51 13.32 -0.56 6.62
CA ALA A 51 14.09 -1.64 7.24
C ALA A 51 15.43 -1.83 6.51
N PRO A 52 16.53 -2.09 7.24
CA PRO A 52 17.86 -2.23 6.64
C PRO A 52 17.92 -3.44 5.70
N ALA A 53 18.66 -3.31 4.60
CA ALA A 53 18.73 -4.35 3.57
C ALA A 53 20.07 -4.30 2.83
N THR A 54 20.80 -5.41 2.82
CA THR A 54 21.97 -5.55 1.95
C THR A 54 21.56 -5.55 0.47
N ALA A 55 22.51 -5.27 -0.42
CA ALA A 55 22.27 -5.36 -1.87
C ALA A 55 21.74 -6.74 -2.31
N ALA A 56 22.22 -7.83 -1.66
CA ALA A 56 21.76 -9.19 -1.93
C ALA A 56 20.30 -9.40 -1.49
N GLN A 57 19.93 -8.93 -0.31
CA GLN A 57 18.55 -8.97 0.21
C GLN A 57 17.60 -8.15 -0.68
N LYS A 58 18.01 -6.95 -1.12
CA LYS A 58 17.24 -6.13 -2.06
C LYS A 58 17.03 -6.83 -3.41
N ALA A 59 18.05 -7.51 -3.92
CA ALA A 59 17.96 -8.27 -5.16
C ALA A 59 17.00 -9.47 -5.05
N LYS A 60 16.99 -10.16 -3.90
CA LYS A 60 16.03 -11.22 -3.61
C LYS A 60 14.60 -10.68 -3.49
N LEU A 61 14.39 -9.60 -2.74
CA LEU A 61 13.07 -8.95 -2.59
C LEU A 61 12.45 -8.61 -3.95
N LYS A 62 13.27 -8.08 -4.87
CA LYS A 62 12.82 -7.70 -6.23
C LYS A 62 12.35 -8.90 -7.08
N LYS A 63 12.80 -10.11 -6.75
CA LYS A 63 12.56 -11.35 -7.51
C LYS A 63 11.73 -12.38 -6.72
N LEU A 64 11.07 -11.96 -5.63
CA LEU A 64 10.22 -12.87 -4.89
C LEU A 64 9.11 -13.43 -5.77
N SER A 65 8.76 -14.67 -5.50
CA SER A 65 7.55 -15.34 -5.99
C SER A 65 6.57 -15.56 -4.85
N PRO A 66 5.26 -15.63 -5.10
CA PRO A 66 4.27 -15.84 -4.05
C PRO A 66 4.50 -17.11 -3.24
N ASP A 67 4.95 -18.19 -3.88
CA ASP A 67 5.20 -19.50 -3.26
C ASP A 67 6.30 -19.50 -2.19
N GLN A 68 7.14 -18.46 -2.15
CA GLN A 68 8.15 -18.29 -1.11
C GLN A 68 7.58 -17.77 0.22
N VAL A 69 6.33 -17.29 0.23
CA VAL A 69 5.64 -16.84 1.45
C VAL A 69 4.82 -18.00 2.00
N THR A 70 5.33 -18.64 3.05
CA THR A 70 4.67 -19.80 3.67
C THR A 70 3.73 -19.43 4.83
N SER A 71 3.74 -18.17 5.29
CA SER A 71 2.82 -17.70 6.32
C SER A 71 1.40 -17.75 5.81
N ALA A 72 0.48 -18.32 6.59
CA ALA A 72 -0.95 -18.34 6.28
C ALA A 72 -1.71 -17.14 6.85
N GLU A 73 -1.11 -16.44 7.81
CA GLU A 73 -1.71 -15.33 8.56
C GLU A 73 -0.76 -14.13 8.65
N LEU A 74 -1.35 -12.96 8.83
CA LEU A 74 -0.69 -11.68 9.09
C LEU A 74 -1.58 -10.86 10.03
N ALA A 75 -1.02 -10.35 11.12
CA ALA A 75 -1.70 -9.61 12.17
C ALA A 75 -2.93 -10.36 12.75
N GLY A 76 -2.83 -11.69 12.84
CA GLY A 76 -3.91 -12.56 13.31
C GLY A 76 -5.07 -12.74 12.32
N GLU A 77 -4.88 -12.37 11.05
CA GLU A 77 -5.87 -12.57 9.99
C GLU A 77 -5.30 -13.44 8.88
N LYS A 78 -6.15 -14.29 8.29
CA LYS A 78 -5.78 -15.10 7.14
C LYS A 78 -5.32 -14.21 5.98
N ILE A 79 -4.21 -14.59 5.37
CA ILE A 79 -3.74 -13.99 4.11
C ILE A 79 -4.67 -14.47 2.98
N GLU A 80 -5.27 -13.52 2.29
CA GLU A 80 -6.19 -13.76 1.17
C GLU A 80 -5.46 -13.73 -0.17
N ALA A 81 -4.40 -12.92 -0.27
CA ALA A 81 -3.58 -12.83 -1.47
C ALA A 81 -2.13 -12.49 -1.17
N ILE A 82 -1.23 -13.09 -1.94
CA ILE A 82 0.18 -12.72 -2.05
C ILE A 82 0.44 -12.33 -3.51
N LEU A 83 0.95 -11.12 -3.72
CA LEU A 83 1.12 -10.51 -5.03
C LEU A 83 2.57 -10.07 -5.24
N THR A 84 3.15 -10.47 -6.37
CA THR A 84 4.46 -9.99 -6.86
C THR A 84 4.32 -9.28 -8.22
N GLU A 85 3.11 -9.29 -8.77
CA GLU A 85 2.69 -8.62 -9.99
C GLU A 85 1.42 -7.80 -9.72
N ALA A 86 1.24 -6.71 -10.46
CA ALA A 86 0.08 -5.84 -10.33
C ALA A 86 -1.15 -6.46 -11.04
N PRO A 87 -2.27 -6.69 -10.34
CA PRO A 87 -3.45 -7.35 -10.94
C PRO A 87 -4.04 -6.65 -12.17
N GLY A 88 -3.88 -5.32 -12.28
CA GLY A 88 -4.48 -4.54 -13.37
C GLY A 88 -3.76 -4.64 -14.71
N ASN A 89 -2.48 -5.02 -14.74
CA ASN A 89 -1.69 -5.05 -15.97
C ASN A 89 -0.63 -6.18 -16.03
N GLY A 90 -0.52 -7.02 -15.01
CA GLY A 90 0.46 -8.11 -14.94
C GLY A 90 1.92 -7.65 -14.81
N ALA A 91 2.19 -6.36 -14.60
CA ALA A 91 3.56 -5.88 -14.48
C ALA A 91 4.16 -6.28 -13.11
N PRO A 92 5.42 -6.71 -13.04
CA PRO A 92 6.07 -7.03 -11.76
C PRO A 92 6.16 -5.78 -10.88
N ILE A 93 5.75 -5.89 -9.61
CA ILE A 93 5.81 -4.76 -8.66
C ILE A 93 7.25 -4.52 -8.15
N GLY A 94 8.13 -5.50 -8.37
CA GLY A 94 9.52 -5.48 -7.90
C GLY A 94 9.62 -5.57 -6.39
N GLY A 95 8.83 -6.47 -5.79
CA GLY A 95 8.65 -6.60 -4.35
C GLY A 95 7.51 -7.59 -4.04
N LEU A 96 6.91 -7.42 -2.87
CA LEU A 96 5.84 -8.28 -2.37
C LEU A 96 4.67 -7.43 -1.86
N LYS A 97 3.44 -7.86 -2.07
CA LYS A 97 2.25 -7.35 -1.38
C LYS A 97 1.46 -8.51 -0.79
N ALA A 98 1.09 -8.43 0.49
CA ALA A 98 0.19 -9.38 1.14
C ALA A 98 -1.10 -8.65 1.56
N VAL A 99 -2.25 -9.31 1.41
CA VAL A 99 -3.57 -8.75 1.69
C VAL A 99 -4.32 -9.68 2.64
N THR A 100 -4.92 -9.10 3.68
CA THR A 100 -5.90 -9.74 4.58
C THR A 100 -7.23 -8.99 4.47
N ALA A 101 -8.26 -9.51 5.15
CA ALA A 101 -9.59 -8.89 5.16
C ALA A 101 -9.59 -7.42 5.64
N ASN A 102 -8.77 -7.06 6.64
CA ASN A 102 -8.78 -5.72 7.24
C ASN A 102 -7.44 -4.96 7.09
N GLY A 103 -6.51 -5.44 6.27
CA GLY A 103 -5.25 -4.77 6.09
C GLY A 103 -4.38 -5.35 4.98
N TRP A 104 -3.30 -4.65 4.69
CA TRP A 104 -2.30 -5.12 3.72
C TRP A 104 -0.95 -4.49 4.03
N PHE A 105 0.12 -5.15 3.56
CA PHE A 105 1.42 -4.49 3.41
C PHE A 105 1.98 -4.69 2.00
N ALA A 106 2.85 -3.77 1.58
CA ALA A 106 3.68 -3.93 0.40
C ALA A 106 5.14 -3.58 0.73
N ALA A 107 6.07 -4.47 0.39
CA ALA A 107 7.50 -4.30 0.59
C ALA A 107 8.22 -4.13 -0.75
N ARG A 108 9.05 -3.08 -0.87
CA ARG A 108 9.85 -2.80 -2.08
C ARG A 108 11.26 -2.34 -1.71
N PRO A 109 12.32 -2.74 -2.45
CA PRO A 109 13.67 -2.27 -2.18
C PRO A 109 13.79 -0.77 -2.49
N SER A 110 14.54 -0.03 -1.68
CA SER A 110 14.85 1.37 -1.99
C SER A 110 15.76 1.46 -3.21
N GLY A 111 15.50 2.45 -4.08
CA GLY A 111 16.34 2.71 -5.25
C GLY A 111 17.67 3.37 -4.93
N THR A 112 17.79 4.00 -3.76
CA THR A 112 18.90 4.91 -3.42
C THR A 112 19.67 4.49 -2.18
N GLU A 113 19.05 3.76 -1.26
CA GLU A 113 19.58 3.47 0.08
C GLU A 113 19.61 1.96 0.34
N ASP A 114 20.45 1.49 1.27
CA ASP A 114 20.54 0.09 1.71
C ASP A 114 19.43 -0.28 2.70
N ILE A 115 18.20 -0.05 2.25
CA ILE A 115 16.95 -0.34 2.95
C ILE A 115 15.93 -0.94 1.97
N TYR A 116 14.90 -1.58 2.51
CA TYR A 116 13.62 -1.75 1.84
C TYR A 116 12.52 -1.02 2.62
N LYS A 117 11.44 -0.67 1.92
CA LYS A 117 10.32 0.12 2.47
C LYS A 117 9.11 -0.80 2.59
N ILE A 118 8.44 -0.74 3.72
CA ILE A 118 7.15 -1.40 3.97
C ILE A 118 6.09 -0.33 4.05
N TYR A 119 5.13 -0.39 3.15
CA TYR A 119 3.89 0.38 3.17
C TYR A 119 2.80 -0.51 3.77
N ALA A 120 2.03 0.00 4.71
CA ALA A 120 1.03 -0.78 5.42
C ALA A 120 -0.23 0.04 5.67
N GLU A 121 -1.37 -0.63 5.62
CA GLU A 121 -2.68 -0.06 5.95
C GLU A 121 -3.51 -1.04 6.75
N SER A 122 -4.32 -0.53 7.67
CA SER A 122 -5.18 -1.30 8.56
C SER A 122 -6.50 -0.58 8.80
N PHE A 123 -7.62 -1.28 8.61
CA PHE A 123 -8.97 -0.81 8.96
C PHE A 123 -9.35 -1.12 10.42
N LYS A 124 -8.44 -1.72 11.20
CA LYS A 124 -8.60 -2.00 12.63
C LYS A 124 -7.84 -1.00 13.52
N GLY A 125 -7.42 0.12 12.93
CA GLY A 125 -6.74 1.22 13.60
C GLY A 125 -5.24 1.01 13.85
N GLU A 126 -4.66 1.96 14.58
CA GLU A 126 -3.22 2.14 14.78
C GLU A 126 -2.51 0.98 15.48
N ALA A 127 -3.15 0.34 16.46
CA ALA A 127 -2.55 -0.80 17.15
C ALA A 127 -2.36 -1.99 16.21
N HIS A 128 -3.38 -2.28 15.39
CA HIS A 128 -3.32 -3.32 14.37
C HIS A 128 -2.35 -2.95 13.24
N LEU A 129 -2.27 -1.67 12.85
CA LEU A 129 -1.25 -1.20 11.88
C LEU A 129 0.17 -1.51 12.36
N ARG A 130 0.50 -1.21 13.64
CA ARG A 130 1.82 -1.50 14.19
C ARG A 130 2.14 -2.99 14.23
N GLN A 131 1.16 -3.83 14.59
CA GLN A 131 1.31 -5.27 14.54
C GLN A 131 1.56 -5.75 13.09
N LEU A 132 0.76 -5.25 12.15
CA LEU A 132 0.87 -5.58 10.73
C LEU A 132 2.25 -5.19 10.17
N GLN A 133 2.77 -4.03 10.54
CA GLN A 133 4.12 -3.58 10.15
C GLN A 133 5.22 -4.47 10.72
N ALA A 134 5.13 -4.85 12.00
CA ALA A 134 6.11 -5.72 12.65
C ALA A 134 6.13 -7.11 12.00
N GLU A 135 4.97 -7.75 11.87
CA GLU A 135 4.86 -9.08 11.25
C GLU A 135 5.22 -9.06 9.75
N ALA A 136 4.92 -7.97 9.04
CA ALA A 136 5.35 -7.79 7.66
C ALA A 136 6.87 -7.73 7.54
N GLN A 137 7.54 -7.00 8.43
CA GLN A 137 9.00 -6.94 8.46
C GLN A 137 9.61 -8.32 8.74
N GLU A 138 9.12 -9.02 9.76
CA GLU A 138 9.59 -10.37 10.09
C GLU A 138 9.41 -11.37 8.93
N LEU A 139 8.26 -11.28 8.25
CA LEU A 139 7.98 -12.12 7.07
C LEU A 139 8.97 -11.81 5.94
N VAL A 140 9.16 -10.53 5.62
CA VAL A 140 10.05 -10.11 4.53
C VAL A 140 11.50 -10.49 4.84
N ASP A 141 11.98 -10.21 6.05
CA ASP A 141 13.34 -10.55 6.49
C ASP A 141 13.59 -12.06 6.37
N ARG A 142 12.63 -12.90 6.76
CA ARG A 142 12.74 -14.36 6.65
C ARG A 142 12.90 -14.84 5.20
N VAL A 143 12.17 -14.25 4.25
CA VAL A 143 12.20 -14.71 2.84
C VAL A 143 13.40 -14.16 2.07
N ILE A 144 14.00 -13.06 2.52
CA ILE A 144 15.18 -12.49 1.85
C ILE A 144 16.51 -12.89 2.52
N GLY A 145 16.49 -13.41 3.75
CA GLY A 145 17.65 -13.91 4.48
C GLY A 145 18.57 -12.79 4.91
#